data_AF-A0A4Y1YL12-F1
#
_entry.id   AF-A0A4Y1YL12-F1
#
_cell.length_a   1.000
_cell.length_b   1.000
_cell.length_c   1.000
_cell.angle_alpha   90.00
_cell.angle_beta   90.00
_cell.angle_gamma   90.00
#
_symmetry.space_group_name_H-M   'P 1'
#
loop_
_entity.id
_entity.type
_entity.pdbx_description
1 polymer ?
#
loop_
_entity_poly.entity_id
_entity_poly.type
_entity_poly.pdbx_seq_one_letter_code
_entity_poly.pdbx_strand_id
1 'polypeptide(L)'
;MKIVSLPTETAQPAVFGPSSLKKPLIILFGSMLAAGLLGVLLPWSLTLQQVIWLQGVIAALISLQLFHLPIWQGVIYLLFLPLLLWAVIALDLSATWYLAGFVGLVLVYGSVYRTRVPLFLSSQRATNRLVQLLPQDHSFKMIDLGSGCGGLICRLAKMLPYGVYHGVEMALLPCWISKLRGVLSGQHCQFQWESIWQQDLSSYDVVYAYLSPVPMARLWEKICQEMRPGSLFISNTFAVPEVAPDQSIPLDDLSGAVLYIWRL
;
A
#
# COMPACT_ATOMS: atom_id res chain seq x y z
N MET A 1 -36.87 1.30 11.87
CA MET A 1 -36.37 1.41 10.48
C MET A 1 -35.78 2.80 10.29
N LYS A 2 -34.48 2.97 10.62
CA LYS A 2 -33.76 4.22 10.41
C LYS A 2 -32.87 4.02 9.18
N ILE A 3 -33.24 4.68 8.09
CA ILE A 3 -32.41 4.82 6.90
C ILE A 3 -31.20 5.64 7.34
N VAL A 4 -30.06 4.98 7.50
CA VAL A 4 -28.78 5.67 7.70
C VAL A 4 -28.41 6.23 6.33
N SER A 5 -28.53 7.55 6.20
CA SER A 5 -28.07 8.31 5.05
C SER A 5 -26.60 8.01 4.77
N LEU A 6 -26.31 7.61 3.52
CA LEU A 6 -24.96 7.43 3.00
C LEU A 6 -24.13 8.70 3.27
N PRO A 7 -22.92 8.60 3.82
CA PRO A 7 -22.03 9.74 3.87
C PRO A 7 -21.66 10.11 2.43
N THR A 8 -22.01 11.33 2.07
CA THR A 8 -21.52 12.10 0.92
C THR A 8 -20.02 11.85 0.73
N GLU A 9 -19.70 11.27 -0.43
CA GLU A 9 -18.45 11.40 -1.19
C GLU A 9 -17.34 12.17 -0.44
N THR A 10 -16.70 11.53 0.53
CA THR A 10 -15.45 12.04 1.07
C THR A 10 -14.42 11.81 -0.02
N ALA A 11 -14.12 12.89 -0.74
CA ALA A 11 -13.05 12.98 -1.71
C ALA A 11 -11.84 12.20 -1.20
N GLN A 12 -11.59 11.03 -1.79
CA GLN A 12 -10.33 10.32 -1.61
C GLN A 12 -9.25 11.34 -1.96
N PRO A 13 -8.29 11.65 -1.07
CA PRO A 13 -7.17 12.47 -1.49
C PRO A 13 -6.54 11.72 -2.66
N ALA A 14 -6.52 12.36 -3.84
CA ALA A 14 -5.84 11.85 -5.01
C ALA A 14 -4.34 11.80 -4.70
N VAL A 15 -3.89 10.78 -3.96
CA VAL A 15 -2.52 10.69 -3.45
C VAL A 15 -1.54 10.61 -4.62
N PHE A 16 -1.97 10.15 -5.80
CA PHE A 16 -1.10 9.98 -6.96
C PHE A 16 -1.78 10.31 -8.30
N GLY A 17 -2.19 11.56 -8.50
CA GLY A 17 -2.45 12.09 -9.85
C GLY A 17 -1.15 12.43 -10.59
N PRO A 18 -1.08 12.38 -11.93
CA PRO A 18 0.12 12.75 -12.71
C PRO A 18 0.56 14.22 -12.51
N SER A 19 -0.33 15.08 -12.01
CA SER A 19 -0.03 16.45 -11.59
C SER A 19 0.72 16.55 -10.24
N SER A 20 0.69 15.49 -9.42
CA SER A 20 1.32 15.44 -8.10
C SER A 20 2.85 15.44 -8.16
N LEU A 21 3.43 14.83 -9.21
CA LEU A 21 4.89 14.74 -9.39
C LEU A 21 5.57 16.04 -9.85
N LYS A 22 4.81 17.00 -10.37
CA LYS A 22 5.38 18.25 -10.90
C LYS A 22 5.93 19.15 -9.79
N LYS A 23 5.19 19.26 -8.68
CA LYS A 23 5.56 20.11 -7.53
C LYS A 23 6.90 19.70 -6.88
N PRO A 24 7.14 18.43 -6.52
CA PRO A 24 8.43 18.03 -5.93
C PRO A 24 9.60 18.24 -6.89
N LEU A 25 9.41 18.02 -8.21
CA LEU A 25 10.45 18.27 -9.20
C LEU A 25 10.79 19.77 -9.29
N ILE A 26 9.78 20.65 -9.32
CA ILE A 26 10.00 22.11 -9.35
C ILE A 26 10.71 22.57 -8.08
N ILE A 27 10.30 22.09 -6.90
CA ILE A 27 10.92 22.43 -5.63
C ILE A 27 12.39 21.99 -5.62
N LEU A 28 12.68 20.76 -6.08
CA LEU A 28 14.03 20.21 -6.10
C LEU A 28 14.94 20.98 -7.07
N PHE A 29 14.57 21.07 -8.35
CA PHE A 29 15.39 21.75 -9.35
C PHE A 29 15.50 23.26 -9.10
N GLY A 30 14.39 23.90 -8.68
CA GLY A 30 14.36 25.32 -8.36
C GLY A 30 15.26 25.65 -7.16
N SER A 31 15.23 24.85 -6.11
CA SER A 31 16.12 25.05 -4.94
C SER A 31 17.57 24.76 -5.26
N MET A 32 17.88 23.74 -6.06
CA MET A 32 19.26 23.46 -6.52
C MET A 32 19.83 24.62 -7.34
N LEU A 33 19.05 25.15 -8.28
CA LEU A 33 19.47 26.27 -9.11
C LEU A 33 19.64 27.55 -8.27
N ALA A 34 18.73 27.83 -7.35
CA ALA A 34 18.83 28.98 -6.44
C ALA A 34 20.04 28.88 -5.51
N ALA A 35 20.28 27.72 -4.90
CA ALA A 35 21.45 27.52 -4.03
C ALA A 35 22.76 27.60 -4.81
N GLY A 36 22.80 27.06 -6.03
CA GLY A 36 23.97 27.16 -6.92
C GLY A 36 24.26 28.60 -7.34
N LEU A 37 23.24 29.36 -7.75
CA LEU A 37 23.40 30.79 -8.07
C LEU A 37 23.88 31.60 -6.87
N LEU A 38 23.31 31.37 -5.68
CA LEU A 38 23.76 32.03 -4.46
C LEU A 38 25.23 31.70 -4.15
N GLY A 39 25.65 30.45 -4.34
CA GLY A 39 27.05 30.05 -4.14
C GLY A 39 28.04 30.68 -5.11
N VAL A 40 27.61 31.07 -6.32
CA VAL A 40 28.44 31.76 -7.32
C VAL A 40 28.44 33.28 -7.13
N LEU A 41 27.29 33.85 -6.74
CA LEU A 41 27.10 35.30 -6.61
C LEU A 41 27.61 35.84 -5.26
N LEU A 42 27.66 35.01 -4.23
CA LEU A 42 28.17 35.41 -2.92
C LEU A 42 29.70 35.55 -2.97
N PRO A 43 30.27 36.63 -2.42
CA PRO A 43 31.71 36.86 -2.40
C PRO A 43 32.48 35.94 -1.44
N TRP A 44 31.77 35.10 -0.66
CA TRP A 44 32.35 34.15 0.28
C TRP A 44 32.42 32.76 -0.34
N SER A 45 33.55 32.05 -0.12
CA SER A 45 33.68 30.65 -0.51
C SER A 45 32.79 29.77 0.37
N LEU A 46 31.61 29.39 -0.12
CA LEU A 46 30.75 28.43 0.57
C LEU A 46 31.31 27.01 0.45
N THR A 47 31.32 26.28 1.56
CA THR A 47 31.64 24.85 1.53
C THR A 47 30.48 24.05 0.94
N LEU A 48 30.78 22.86 0.41
CA LEU A 48 29.75 21.96 -0.15
C LEU A 48 28.61 21.69 0.86
N GLN A 49 28.96 21.50 2.14
CA GLN A 49 27.99 21.28 3.22
C GLN A 49 27.06 22.49 3.41
N GLN A 50 27.58 23.71 3.35
CA GLN A 50 26.78 24.92 3.46
C GLN A 50 25.81 25.07 2.28
N VAL A 51 26.23 24.74 1.06
CA VAL A 51 25.37 24.77 -0.13
C VAL A 51 24.23 23.75 -0.02
N ILE A 52 24.49 22.54 0.50
CA ILE A 52 23.48 21.50 0.70
C ILE A 52 22.43 21.94 1.73
N TRP A 53 22.85 22.50 2.86
CA TRP A 53 21.92 23.04 3.86
C TRP A 53 21.12 24.22 3.32
N LEU A 54 21.77 25.11 2.57
CA LEU A 54 21.12 26.24 1.92
C LEU A 54 20.06 25.76 0.91
N GLN A 55 20.36 24.74 0.11
CA GLN A 55 19.40 24.12 -0.80
C GLN A 55 18.20 23.55 -0.03
N GLY A 56 18.42 22.83 1.07
CA GLY A 56 17.35 22.29 1.91
C GLY A 56 16.45 23.37 2.50
N VAL A 57 17.03 24.47 2.98
CA VAL A 57 16.27 25.64 3.49
C VAL A 57 15.44 26.27 2.38
N ILE A 58 16.02 26.51 1.20
CA ILE A 58 15.30 27.07 0.06
C ILE A 58 14.17 26.13 -0.38
N ALA A 59 14.42 24.83 -0.45
CA ALA A 59 13.41 23.82 -0.80
C ALA A 59 12.24 23.82 0.19
N ALA A 60 12.53 23.89 1.50
CA ALA A 60 11.52 23.98 2.54
C ALA A 60 10.73 25.29 2.44
N LEU A 61 11.38 26.42 2.19
CA LEU A 61 10.70 27.71 2.00
C LEU A 61 9.79 27.71 0.78
N ILE A 62 10.26 27.23 -0.38
CA ILE A 62 9.43 27.10 -1.59
C ILE A 62 8.23 26.17 -1.31
N SER A 63 8.47 25.03 -0.66
CA SER A 63 7.42 24.07 -0.29
C SER A 63 6.32 24.70 0.57
N LEU A 64 6.69 25.41 1.64
CA LEU A 64 5.76 25.96 2.62
C LEU A 64 5.11 27.27 2.15
N GLN A 65 5.87 28.14 1.49
CA GLN A 65 5.43 29.50 1.14
C GLN A 65 4.79 29.58 -0.25
N LEU A 66 5.33 28.86 -1.25
CA LEU A 66 4.83 28.94 -2.63
C LEU A 66 3.77 27.87 -2.92
N PHE A 67 3.99 26.65 -2.43
CA PHE A 67 3.10 25.52 -2.69
C PHE A 67 2.16 25.18 -1.54
N HIS A 68 2.28 25.88 -0.40
CA HIS A 68 1.49 25.67 0.82
C HIS A 68 1.38 24.20 1.22
N LEU A 69 2.49 23.46 1.07
CA LEU A 69 2.54 22.06 1.44
C LEU A 69 2.55 21.90 2.97
N PRO A 70 2.10 20.75 3.49
CA PRO A 70 2.14 20.47 4.92
C PRO A 70 3.54 20.61 5.51
N ILE A 71 3.63 21.06 6.77
CA ILE A 71 4.89 21.29 7.47
C ILE A 71 5.82 20.07 7.44
N TRP A 72 5.27 18.87 7.60
CA TRP A 72 6.04 17.63 7.57
C TRP A 72 6.77 17.42 6.22
N GLN A 73 6.19 17.86 5.10
CA GLN A 73 6.87 17.81 3.80
C GLN A 73 8.00 18.84 3.73
N GLY A 74 7.80 20.04 4.28
CA GLY A 74 8.87 21.04 4.43
C GLY A 74 10.05 20.51 5.24
N VAL A 75 9.79 19.80 6.35
CA VAL A 75 10.81 19.15 7.17
C VAL A 75 11.57 18.08 6.37
N ILE A 76 10.87 17.28 5.56
CA ILE A 76 11.52 16.32 4.65
C ILE A 76 12.44 17.04 3.67
N TYR A 77 11.99 18.09 2.99
CA TYR A 77 12.83 18.85 2.05
C TYR A 77 14.05 19.48 2.71
N LEU A 78 13.91 19.96 3.96
CA LEU A 78 15.00 20.54 4.72
C LEU A 78 16.08 19.51 5.08
N LEU A 79 15.67 18.33 5.55
CA LEU A 79 16.57 17.39 6.21
C LEU A 79 17.03 16.24 5.32
N PHE A 80 16.26 15.85 4.30
CA PHE A 80 16.53 14.63 3.55
C PHE A 80 17.90 14.63 2.88
N LEU A 81 18.22 15.65 2.08
CA LEU A 81 19.48 15.70 1.33
C LEU A 81 20.71 15.89 2.26
N PRO A 82 20.71 16.80 3.26
CA PRO A 82 21.82 16.91 4.20
C PRO A 82 22.07 15.63 5.00
N LEU A 83 21.02 14.97 5.52
CA LEU A 83 21.16 13.75 6.29
C LEU A 83 21.62 12.57 5.42
N LEU A 84 21.10 12.48 4.18
CA LEU A 84 21.52 11.46 3.23
C LEU A 84 23.03 11.59 2.95
N LEU A 85 23.50 12.78 2.57
CA LEU A 85 24.91 12.99 2.25
C LEU A 85 25.82 12.79 3.47
N TRP A 86 25.38 13.24 4.65
CA TRP A 86 26.09 12.95 5.89
C TRP A 86 26.21 11.44 6.13
N ALA A 87 25.13 10.68 5.97
CA ALA A 87 25.13 9.24 6.15
C ALA A 87 26.03 8.53 5.14
N VAL A 88 26.05 8.98 3.88
CA VAL A 88 26.92 8.40 2.84
C VAL A 88 28.40 8.56 3.18
N ILE A 89 28.79 9.74 3.66
CA ILE A 89 30.18 10.02 4.06
C ILE A 89 30.52 9.29 5.36
N ALA A 90 29.64 9.33 6.35
CA ALA A 90 29.89 8.76 7.67
C ALA A 90 29.92 7.21 7.67
N LEU A 91 29.13 6.57 6.81
CA LEU A 91 28.99 5.12 6.73
C LEU A 91 29.76 4.50 5.56
N ASP A 92 30.47 5.30 4.76
CA ASP A 92 31.22 4.88 3.57
C ASP A 92 30.38 3.97 2.64
N LEU A 93 29.16 4.42 2.33
CA LEU A 93 28.19 3.60 1.59
C LEU A 93 28.64 3.40 0.14
N SER A 94 29.08 2.18 -0.16
CA SER A 94 29.45 1.77 -1.52
C SER A 94 28.23 1.72 -2.46
N ALA A 95 28.50 1.79 -3.76
CA ALA A 95 27.49 1.75 -4.81
C ALA A 95 26.55 0.52 -4.75
N THR A 96 27.02 -0.59 -4.16
CA THR A 96 26.24 -1.84 -4.04
C THR A 96 25.02 -1.69 -3.14
N TRP A 97 25.06 -0.82 -2.12
CA TRP A 97 23.90 -0.59 -1.24
C TRP A 97 22.75 0.10 -1.96
N TYR A 98 23.05 1.05 -2.84
CA TYR A 98 22.03 1.70 -3.68
C TYR A 98 21.43 0.72 -4.67
N LEU A 99 22.27 -0.12 -5.29
CA LEU A 99 21.80 -1.18 -6.18
C LEU A 99 20.92 -2.18 -5.42
N ALA A 100 21.32 -2.61 -4.23
CA ALA A 100 20.55 -3.50 -3.38
C ALA A 100 19.20 -2.88 -2.99
N GLY A 101 19.18 -1.60 -2.62
CA GLY A 101 17.96 -0.84 -2.35
C GLY A 101 17.05 -0.75 -3.57
N PHE A 102 17.60 -0.44 -4.74
CA PHE A 102 16.85 -0.39 -6.00
C PHE A 102 16.26 -1.76 -6.36
N VAL A 103 17.06 -2.83 -6.29
CA VAL A 103 16.58 -4.20 -6.50
C VAL A 103 15.50 -4.54 -5.50
N GLY A 104 15.67 -4.22 -4.21
CA GLY A 104 14.65 -4.41 -3.19
C GLY A 104 13.33 -3.71 -3.53
N LEU A 105 13.39 -2.45 -3.98
CA LEU A 105 12.21 -1.70 -4.43
C LEU A 105 11.55 -2.36 -5.65
N VAL A 106 12.32 -2.84 -6.63
CA VAL A 106 11.80 -3.57 -7.79
C VAL A 106 11.14 -4.88 -7.36
N LEU A 107 11.72 -5.62 -6.41
CA LEU A 107 11.16 -6.88 -5.93
C LEU A 107 9.85 -6.70 -5.14
N VAL A 108 9.64 -5.55 -4.50
CA VAL A 108 8.43 -5.22 -3.74
C VAL A 108 7.37 -4.54 -4.63
N TYR A 109 7.77 -3.54 -5.42
CA TYR A 109 6.85 -2.66 -6.15
C TYR A 109 6.89 -2.85 -7.67
N GLY A 110 7.76 -3.69 -8.21
CA GLY A 110 7.87 -3.91 -9.66
C GLY A 110 6.60 -4.46 -10.30
N SER A 111 5.80 -5.23 -9.54
CA SER A 111 4.50 -5.74 -10.02
C SER A 111 3.48 -4.61 -10.24
N VAL A 112 3.58 -3.49 -9.51
CA VAL A 112 2.65 -2.35 -9.59
C VAL A 112 2.58 -1.76 -10.99
N TYR A 113 3.68 -1.80 -11.75
CA TYR A 113 3.71 -1.35 -13.15
C TYR A 113 2.68 -2.11 -14.02
N ARG A 114 2.43 -3.39 -13.70
CA ARG A 114 1.47 -4.24 -14.42
C ARG A 114 0.10 -4.29 -13.74
N THR A 115 0.07 -4.42 -12.41
CA THR A 115 -1.16 -4.65 -11.65
C THR A 115 -1.89 -3.37 -11.28
N ARG A 116 -1.18 -2.24 -11.17
CA ARG A 116 -1.65 -0.97 -10.58
C ARG A 116 -2.19 -1.13 -9.16
N VAL A 117 -1.64 -2.09 -8.42
CA VAL A 117 -1.98 -2.38 -7.03
C VAL A 117 -0.69 -2.29 -6.21
N PRO A 118 -0.49 -1.23 -5.40
CA PRO A 118 0.63 -1.15 -4.48
C PRO A 118 0.43 -2.12 -3.30
N LEU A 119 1.50 -2.32 -2.52
CA LEU A 119 1.44 -3.19 -1.34
C LEU A 119 0.59 -2.56 -0.24
N PHE A 120 -0.59 -3.12 0.00
CA PHE A 120 -1.45 -2.77 1.13
C PHE A 120 -1.39 -3.85 2.20
N LEU A 121 -1.34 -3.42 3.46
CA LEU A 121 -1.30 -4.32 4.61
C LEU A 121 -2.56 -4.17 5.45
N SER A 122 -3.32 -5.25 5.55
CA SER A 122 -4.54 -5.30 6.35
C SER A 122 -4.23 -5.05 7.84
N SER A 123 -4.97 -4.12 8.43
CA SER A 123 -4.82 -3.73 9.84
C SER A 123 -5.28 -4.84 10.79
N GLN A 124 -4.86 -4.76 12.06
CA GLN A 124 -5.37 -5.69 13.08
C GLN A 124 -6.88 -5.54 13.28
N ARG A 125 -7.44 -4.33 13.09
CA ARG A 125 -8.89 -4.10 13.15
C ARG A 125 -9.63 -4.84 12.04
N ALA A 126 -9.11 -4.81 10.80
CA ALA A 126 -9.63 -5.62 9.69
C ALA A 126 -9.61 -7.12 10.05
N THR A 127 -8.47 -7.60 10.56
CA THR A 127 -8.31 -8.99 11.01
C THR A 127 -9.35 -9.36 12.08
N ASN A 128 -9.57 -8.53 13.09
CA ASN A 128 -10.54 -8.80 14.16
C ASN A 128 -11.99 -8.84 13.64
N ARG A 129 -12.35 -7.96 12.70
CA ARG A 129 -13.68 -7.98 12.07
C ARG A 129 -13.88 -9.23 11.23
N LEU A 130 -12.88 -9.65 10.45
CA LEU A 130 -12.93 -10.88 9.69
C LEU A 130 -13.13 -12.10 10.60
N VAL A 131 -12.48 -12.16 11.76
CA VAL A 131 -12.71 -13.25 12.74
C VAL A 131 -14.16 -13.34 13.22
N GLN A 132 -14.85 -12.21 13.32
CA GLN A 132 -16.26 -12.16 13.73
C GLN A 132 -17.22 -12.56 12.60
N LEU A 133 -16.81 -12.38 11.34
CA LEU A 133 -17.62 -12.66 10.15
C LEU A 133 -17.48 -14.09 9.66
N LEU A 134 -16.30 -14.68 9.85
CA LEU A 134 -15.96 -16.00 9.34
C LEU A 134 -16.48 -17.10 10.26
N PRO A 135 -16.78 -18.30 9.70
CA PRO A 135 -17.12 -19.48 10.49
C PRO A 135 -16.12 -19.76 11.61
N GLN A 136 -16.64 -20.05 12.80
CA GLN A 136 -15.82 -20.38 13.98
C GLN A 136 -15.87 -21.87 14.34
N ASP A 137 -16.89 -22.58 13.87
CA ASP A 137 -17.27 -23.93 14.31
C ASP A 137 -17.24 -24.98 13.20
N HIS A 138 -17.08 -24.57 11.93
CA HIS A 138 -17.01 -25.48 10.79
C HIS A 138 -15.91 -25.09 9.80
N SER A 139 -15.56 -26.03 8.93
CA SER A 139 -14.52 -25.82 7.92
C SER A 139 -14.99 -24.92 6.79
N PHE A 140 -14.07 -24.10 6.30
CA PHE A 140 -14.28 -23.23 5.14
C PHE A 140 -12.95 -23.00 4.43
N LYS A 141 -13.02 -22.62 3.16
CA LYS A 141 -11.87 -22.24 2.34
C LYS A 141 -11.89 -20.75 2.07
N MET A 142 -10.80 -20.08 2.41
CA MET A 142 -10.63 -18.65 2.18
C MET A 142 -9.39 -18.38 1.32
N ILE A 143 -9.50 -17.43 0.40
CA ILE A 143 -8.36 -16.89 -0.33
C ILE A 143 -8.22 -15.38 -0.17
N ASP A 144 -6.98 -14.92 -0.03
CA ASP A 144 -6.59 -13.50 -0.08
C ASP A 144 -5.93 -13.18 -1.44
N LEU A 145 -6.61 -12.37 -2.24
CA LEU A 145 -6.14 -11.89 -3.55
C LEU A 145 -5.24 -10.67 -3.37
N GLY A 146 -3.95 -10.83 -3.64
CA GLY A 146 -2.95 -9.80 -3.32
C GLY A 146 -2.53 -9.86 -1.86
N SER A 147 -2.20 -11.06 -1.39
CA SER A 147 -1.92 -11.35 0.03
C SER A 147 -0.69 -10.66 0.63
N GLY A 148 0.10 -9.97 -0.20
CA GLY A 148 1.29 -9.24 0.22
C GLY A 148 2.26 -10.16 0.96
N CYS A 149 2.62 -9.77 2.19
CA CYS A 149 3.51 -10.58 3.03
C CYS A 149 2.79 -11.71 3.80
N GLY A 150 1.52 -12.01 3.50
CA GLY A 150 0.73 -13.09 4.12
C GLY A 150 0.30 -12.83 5.57
N GLY A 151 0.43 -11.60 6.05
CA GLY A 151 0.18 -11.25 7.46
C GLY A 151 -1.27 -11.48 7.88
N LEU A 152 -2.23 -11.17 7.01
CA LEU A 152 -3.65 -11.37 7.30
C LEU A 152 -3.98 -12.86 7.43
N ILE A 153 -3.68 -13.63 6.39
CA ILE A 153 -3.94 -15.07 6.32
C ILE A 153 -3.32 -15.80 7.52
N CYS A 154 -2.05 -15.57 7.85
CA CYS A 154 -1.43 -16.25 8.98
C CYS A 154 -2.05 -15.87 10.34
N ARG A 155 -2.57 -14.65 10.50
CA ARG A 155 -3.29 -14.26 11.73
C ARG A 155 -4.65 -14.93 11.80
N LEU A 156 -5.40 -14.98 10.70
CA LEU A 156 -6.68 -15.68 10.64
C LEU A 156 -6.52 -17.16 10.91
N ALA A 157 -5.55 -17.83 10.27
CA ALA A 157 -5.27 -19.25 10.48
C ALA A 157 -4.94 -19.60 11.93
N LYS A 158 -4.32 -18.68 12.69
CA LYS A 158 -4.07 -18.86 14.12
C LYS A 158 -5.32 -18.74 14.98
N MET A 159 -6.25 -17.84 14.63
CA MET A 159 -7.43 -17.55 15.44
C MET A 159 -8.63 -18.44 15.06
N LEU A 160 -8.65 -18.93 13.83
CA LEU A 160 -9.73 -19.72 13.25
C LEU A 160 -9.15 -20.99 12.61
N PRO A 161 -8.79 -22.00 13.43
CA PRO A 161 -8.04 -23.17 12.98
C PRO A 161 -8.83 -24.11 12.06
N TYR A 162 -10.17 -23.98 12.01
CA TYR A 162 -11.02 -24.77 11.12
C TYR A 162 -10.96 -24.33 9.65
N GLY A 163 -10.44 -23.12 9.38
CA GLY A 163 -10.30 -22.59 8.04
C GLY A 163 -9.09 -23.15 7.30
N VAL A 164 -9.22 -23.30 5.98
CA VAL A 164 -8.11 -23.55 5.06
C VAL A 164 -7.83 -22.26 4.31
N TYR A 165 -6.62 -21.73 4.44
CA TYR A 165 -6.31 -20.37 4.00
C TYR A 165 -5.29 -20.33 2.88
N HIS A 166 -5.64 -19.65 1.81
CA HIS A 166 -4.79 -19.51 0.63
C HIS A 166 -4.48 -18.02 0.42
N GLY A 167 -3.32 -17.71 -0.13
CA GLY A 167 -2.97 -16.36 -0.55
C GLY A 167 -2.23 -16.39 -1.87
N VAL A 168 -2.60 -15.48 -2.78
CA VAL A 168 -1.88 -15.27 -4.03
C VAL A 168 -1.27 -13.88 -4.04
N GLU A 169 -0.05 -13.76 -4.54
CA GLU A 169 0.66 -12.49 -4.65
C GLU A 169 1.54 -12.48 -5.90
N MET A 170 1.56 -11.36 -6.61
CA MET A 170 2.37 -11.16 -7.82
C MET A 170 3.74 -10.56 -7.54
N ALA A 171 3.90 -9.80 -6.45
CA ALA A 171 5.18 -9.24 -6.04
C ALA A 171 6.08 -10.35 -5.49
N LEU A 172 7.30 -10.44 -6.02
CA LEU A 172 8.23 -11.53 -5.72
C LEU A 172 8.57 -11.54 -4.23
N LEU A 173 9.14 -10.45 -3.70
CA LEU A 173 9.60 -10.44 -2.30
C LEU A 173 8.45 -10.59 -1.29
N PRO A 174 7.30 -9.89 -1.41
CA PRO A 174 6.14 -10.13 -0.56
C PRO A 174 5.66 -11.59 -0.59
N CYS A 175 5.56 -12.22 -1.77
CA CYS A 175 5.19 -13.62 -1.87
C CYS A 175 6.20 -14.54 -1.17
N TRP A 176 7.50 -14.33 -1.35
CA TRP A 176 8.53 -15.10 -0.65
C TRP A 176 8.42 -14.96 0.87
N ILE A 177 8.20 -13.75 1.39
CA ILE A 177 7.97 -13.50 2.82
C ILE A 177 6.72 -14.24 3.29
N SER A 178 5.63 -14.22 2.51
CA SER A 178 4.39 -14.92 2.85
C SER A 178 4.59 -16.44 2.94
N LYS A 179 5.30 -17.05 1.98
CA LYS A 179 5.65 -18.48 1.99
C LYS A 179 6.46 -18.85 3.22
N LEU A 180 7.50 -18.08 3.54
CA LEU A 180 8.31 -18.30 4.73
C LEU A 180 7.47 -18.19 6.00
N ARG A 181 6.61 -17.17 6.10
CA ARG A 181 5.70 -16.99 7.23
C ARG A 181 4.72 -18.14 7.36
N GLY A 182 4.19 -18.66 6.25
CA GLY A 182 3.31 -19.82 6.23
C GLY A 182 4.00 -21.05 6.81
N VAL A 183 5.19 -21.39 6.31
CA VAL A 183 6.00 -22.51 6.81
C VAL A 183 6.32 -22.37 8.30
N LEU A 184 6.76 -21.19 8.74
CA LEU A 184 7.10 -20.94 10.14
C LEU A 184 5.90 -20.89 11.08
N SER A 185 4.70 -20.63 10.56
CA SER A 185 3.50 -20.53 11.40
C SER A 185 2.98 -21.89 11.87
N GLY A 186 3.31 -22.98 11.16
CA GLY A 186 2.78 -24.31 11.41
C GLY A 186 1.26 -24.46 11.15
N GLN A 187 0.62 -23.44 10.58
CA GLN A 187 -0.83 -23.42 10.34
C GLN A 187 -1.19 -23.85 8.91
N HIS A 188 -2.46 -24.17 8.68
CA HIS A 188 -3.03 -24.49 7.35
C HIS A 188 -3.15 -23.23 6.46
N CYS A 189 -2.01 -22.62 6.14
CA CYS A 189 -1.91 -21.51 5.20
C CYS A 189 -0.93 -21.78 4.07
N GLN A 190 -1.36 -21.55 2.83
CA GLN A 190 -0.59 -21.78 1.62
C GLN A 190 -0.51 -20.50 0.79
N PHE A 191 0.68 -20.20 0.28
CA PHE A 191 0.90 -18.99 -0.52
C PHE A 191 1.49 -19.34 -1.88
N GLN A 192 0.98 -18.69 -2.92
CA GLN A 192 1.38 -18.93 -4.30
C GLN A 192 1.81 -17.62 -4.97
N TRP A 193 2.85 -17.72 -5.81
CA TRP A 193 3.30 -16.61 -6.62
C TRP A 193 2.54 -16.68 -7.95
N GLU A 194 1.40 -15.99 -8.00
CA GLU A 194 0.44 -16.14 -9.09
C GLU A 194 -0.38 -14.86 -9.29
N SER A 195 -0.84 -14.67 -10.52
CA SER A 195 -1.80 -13.61 -10.86
C SER A 195 -3.19 -13.95 -10.34
N ILE A 196 -3.84 -12.99 -9.68
CA ILE A 196 -5.22 -13.13 -9.22
C ILE A 196 -6.20 -13.50 -10.36
N TRP A 197 -5.84 -13.19 -11.61
CA TRP A 197 -6.66 -13.47 -12.79
C TRP A 197 -6.60 -14.93 -13.23
N GLN A 198 -5.52 -15.65 -12.89
CA GLN A 198 -5.30 -17.06 -13.24
C GLN A 198 -5.84 -18.00 -12.16
N GLN A 199 -5.93 -17.53 -10.93
CA GLN A 199 -6.46 -18.28 -9.80
C GLN A 199 -7.96 -18.58 -10.00
N ASP A 200 -8.33 -19.86 -9.98
CA ASP A 200 -9.74 -20.30 -9.94
C ASP A 200 -10.35 -20.01 -8.57
N LEU A 201 -11.51 -19.34 -8.55
CA LEU A 201 -12.22 -18.96 -7.33
C LEU A 201 -13.36 -19.92 -6.94
N SER A 202 -13.69 -20.90 -7.78
CA SER A 202 -14.87 -21.75 -7.61
C SER A 202 -14.85 -22.60 -6.33
N SER A 203 -13.67 -22.95 -5.84
CA SER A 203 -13.49 -23.81 -4.67
C SER A 203 -13.51 -23.09 -3.32
N TYR A 204 -13.55 -21.75 -3.31
CA TYR A 204 -13.51 -20.97 -2.07
C TYR A 204 -14.92 -20.61 -1.58
N ASP A 205 -15.06 -20.51 -0.27
CA ASP A 205 -16.26 -20.03 0.40
C ASP A 205 -16.16 -18.52 0.68
N VAL A 206 -14.92 -18.03 0.82
CA VAL A 206 -14.63 -16.62 1.06
C VAL A 206 -13.46 -16.14 0.19
N VAL A 207 -13.68 -15.06 -0.54
CA VAL A 207 -12.63 -14.34 -1.27
C VAL A 207 -12.45 -12.96 -0.62
N TYR A 208 -11.22 -12.66 -0.21
CA TYR A 208 -10.84 -11.36 0.34
C TYR A 208 -9.90 -10.62 -0.63
N ALA A 209 -10.07 -9.30 -0.73
CA ALA A 209 -9.21 -8.46 -1.56
C ALA A 209 -8.93 -7.09 -0.90
N TYR A 210 -7.65 -6.73 -0.80
CA TYR A 210 -7.22 -5.35 -0.49
C TYR A 210 -6.28 -4.84 -1.59
N LEU A 211 -6.87 -4.49 -2.73
CA LEU A 211 -6.16 -4.20 -3.97
C LEU A 211 -6.05 -2.70 -4.23
N SER A 212 -6.72 -2.17 -5.24
CA SER A 212 -6.85 -0.74 -5.54
C SER A 212 -8.16 -0.52 -6.30
N PRO A 213 -8.61 0.72 -6.55
CA PRO A 213 -9.88 0.95 -7.26
C PRO A 213 -9.90 0.39 -8.70
N VAL A 214 -8.75 0.42 -9.38
CA VAL A 214 -8.63 0.11 -10.81
C VAL A 214 -9.08 -1.32 -11.18
N PRO A 215 -8.63 -2.38 -10.49
CA PRO A 215 -9.06 -3.75 -10.83
C PRO A 215 -10.47 -4.11 -10.36
N MET A 216 -11.15 -3.31 -9.53
CA MET A 216 -12.36 -3.75 -8.81
C MET A 216 -13.53 -4.14 -9.73
N ALA A 217 -13.78 -3.40 -10.81
CA ALA A 217 -14.85 -3.72 -11.75
C ALA A 217 -14.61 -5.08 -12.44
N ARG A 218 -13.40 -5.29 -12.98
CA ARG A 218 -13.02 -6.57 -13.61
C ARG A 218 -12.97 -7.72 -12.61
N LEU A 219 -12.53 -7.45 -11.38
CA LEU A 219 -12.51 -8.45 -10.31
C LEU A 219 -13.95 -8.89 -10.00
N TRP A 220 -14.90 -7.95 -9.93
CA TRP A 220 -16.29 -8.27 -9.69
C TRP A 220 -16.89 -9.19 -10.77
N GLU A 221 -16.60 -8.94 -12.05
CA GLU A 221 -17.01 -9.85 -13.14
C GLU A 221 -16.52 -11.29 -12.90
N LYS A 222 -15.24 -11.45 -12.53
CA LYS A 222 -14.67 -12.77 -12.20
C LYS A 222 -15.33 -13.40 -10.98
N ILE A 223 -15.60 -12.62 -9.94
CA ILE A 223 -16.27 -13.06 -8.71
C ILE A 223 -17.65 -13.63 -9.05
N CYS A 224 -18.47 -12.90 -9.81
CA CYS A 224 -19.80 -13.37 -10.22
C CYS A 224 -19.78 -14.60 -11.14
N GLN A 225 -18.74 -14.75 -11.96
CA GLN A 225 -18.62 -15.87 -12.89
C GLN A 225 -18.15 -17.16 -12.21
N GLU A 226 -17.22 -17.06 -11.25
CA GLU A 226 -16.52 -18.23 -10.73
C GLU A 226 -16.98 -18.65 -9.34
N MET A 227 -17.40 -17.71 -8.48
CA MET A 227 -17.78 -18.06 -7.11
C MET A 227 -19.16 -18.73 -7.05
N ARG A 228 -19.31 -19.66 -6.10
CA ARG A 228 -20.55 -20.40 -5.88
C ARG A 228 -21.60 -19.53 -5.18
N PRO A 229 -22.91 -19.72 -5.43
CA PRO A 229 -23.96 -19.09 -4.64
C PRO A 229 -23.80 -19.38 -3.15
N GLY A 230 -24.06 -18.37 -2.31
CA GLY A 230 -23.90 -18.39 -0.86
C GLY A 230 -22.50 -18.01 -0.35
N SER A 231 -21.50 -17.95 -1.23
CA SER A 231 -20.13 -17.55 -0.87
C SER A 231 -20.02 -16.05 -0.60
N LEU A 232 -18.90 -15.64 0.00
CA LEU A 232 -18.67 -14.27 0.43
C LEU A 232 -17.50 -13.63 -0.32
N PHE A 233 -17.74 -12.49 -0.93
CA PHE A 233 -16.68 -11.59 -1.38
C PHE A 233 -16.53 -10.43 -0.38
N ILE A 234 -15.31 -10.21 0.12
CA ILE A 234 -15.00 -9.16 1.07
C ILE A 234 -13.89 -8.28 0.49
N SER A 235 -14.18 -7.00 0.28
CA SER A 235 -13.16 -6.04 -0.13
C SER A 235 -12.85 -5.05 1.00
N ASN A 236 -11.56 -4.77 1.19
CA ASN A 236 -11.11 -3.77 2.13
C ASN A 236 -10.88 -2.43 1.42
N THR A 237 -11.52 -1.38 1.93
CA THR A 237 -11.43 0.03 1.53
C THR A 237 -11.95 0.35 0.12
N PHE A 238 -11.84 -0.58 -0.83
CA PHE A 238 -12.21 -0.34 -2.23
C PHE A 238 -13.56 -0.98 -2.54
N ALA A 239 -14.58 -0.15 -2.79
CA ALA A 239 -15.88 -0.64 -3.23
C ALA A 239 -15.83 -1.11 -4.69
N VAL A 240 -16.74 -2.02 -5.05
CA VAL A 240 -17.01 -2.32 -6.46
C VAL A 240 -17.80 -1.16 -7.07
N PRO A 241 -17.37 -0.58 -8.21
CA PRO A 241 -18.10 0.49 -8.87
C PRO A 241 -19.53 0.07 -9.20
N GLU A 242 -20.51 0.91 -8.89
CA GLU A 242 -21.93 0.73 -9.25
C GLU A 242 -22.61 -0.50 -8.65
N VAL A 243 -21.96 -1.22 -7.72
CA VAL A 243 -22.54 -2.38 -7.04
C VAL A 243 -22.58 -2.14 -5.55
N ALA A 244 -23.79 -2.00 -5.00
CA ALA A 244 -23.98 -1.82 -3.58
C ALA A 244 -23.59 -3.08 -2.79
N PRO A 245 -22.79 -2.96 -1.71
CA PRO A 245 -22.51 -4.08 -0.81
C PRO A 245 -23.71 -4.40 0.07
N ASP A 246 -23.89 -5.68 0.39
CA ASP A 246 -24.90 -6.13 1.36
C ASP A 246 -24.61 -5.61 2.77
N GLN A 247 -23.32 -5.49 3.09
CA GLN A 247 -22.87 -4.94 4.37
C GLN A 247 -21.62 -4.10 4.20
N SER A 248 -21.57 -2.99 4.94
CA SER A 248 -20.39 -2.12 5.06
C SER A 248 -20.03 -2.00 6.54
N ILE A 249 -18.80 -2.34 6.90
CA ILE A 249 -18.31 -2.31 8.28
C ILE A 249 -17.11 -1.36 8.37
N PRO A 250 -17.28 -0.16 8.96
CA PRO A 250 -16.17 0.73 9.26
C PRO A 250 -15.16 0.06 10.20
N LEU A 251 -13.88 0.25 9.92
CA LEU A 251 -12.78 -0.29 10.72
C LEU A 251 -12.30 0.67 11.81
N ASP A 252 -12.88 1.88 11.92
CA ASP A 252 -12.54 2.91 12.91
C ASP A 252 -11.02 3.11 13.09
N ASP A 253 -10.29 3.09 11.97
CA ASP A 253 -8.86 3.38 11.92
C ASP A 253 -8.59 4.76 11.33
N LEU A 254 -7.34 5.22 11.46
CA LEU A 254 -6.92 6.55 11.00
C LEU A 254 -7.06 6.72 9.48
N SER A 255 -7.15 5.62 8.72
CA SER A 255 -7.38 5.63 7.28
C SER A 255 -8.85 5.76 6.89
N GLY A 256 -9.79 5.61 7.83
CA GLY A 256 -11.21 5.52 7.51
C GLY A 256 -11.55 4.28 6.67
N ALA A 257 -10.81 3.18 6.87
CA ALA A 257 -11.00 1.96 6.11
C ALA A 257 -12.37 1.33 6.41
N VAL A 258 -12.95 0.68 5.39
CA VAL A 258 -14.26 0.02 5.47
C VAL A 258 -14.14 -1.37 4.86
N LEU A 259 -14.74 -2.38 5.47
CA LEU A 259 -14.95 -3.68 4.83
C LEU A 259 -16.30 -3.67 4.11
N TYR A 260 -16.26 -3.87 2.80
CA TYR A 260 -17.43 -4.06 1.95
C TYR A 260 -17.64 -5.55 1.71
N ILE A 261 -18.86 -6.02 1.87
CA ILE A 261 -19.20 -7.44 1.84
C ILE A 261 -20.35 -7.65 0.86
N TRP A 262 -20.18 -8.63 -0.03
CA TRP A 262 -21.20 -9.13 -0.95
C TRP A 262 -21.36 -10.63 -0.74
N ARG A 263 -22.62 -11.08 -0.69
CA ARG A 263 -22.99 -12.49 -0.72
C ARG A 263 -23.50 -12.82 -2.12
N LEU A 264 -22.88 -13.83 -2.72
CA LEU A 264 -23.21 -14.31 -4.07
C LEU A 264 -24.43 -15.24 -4.05
#